data_AF-A0A2V8SER7-F1
#
_entry.id   AF-A0A2V8SER7-F1
#
_cell.length_a   1.000
_cell.length_b   1.000
_cell.length_c   1.000
_cell.angle_alpha   90.00
_cell.angle_beta   90.00
_cell.angle_gamma   90.00
#
_symmetry.space_group_name_H-M   'P 1'
#
loop_
_entity.id
_entity.type
_entity.pdbx_description
1 polymer ?
#
loop_
_entity_poly.entity_id
_entity_poly.type
_entity_poly.pdbx_seq_one_letter_code
_entity_poly.pdbx_strand_id
1 'polypeptide(L)'
;MCDTCRGTGAATGTQPETCQACGGAGQVRYQQGFFSVSRTCGQCRGAGRVIRTPCETCKGAGRVEREKQMEVKIPAGVETGSRLRLAGEGEAGAQGGPAGDLYVVIHV
;
A
#
# COMPACT_ATOMS: atom_id res chain seq x y z
N MET A 1 2.71 8.23 -1.55
CA MET A 1 1.44 8.30 -0.78
C MET A 1 0.56 9.40 -1.38
N CYS A 2 -0.76 9.34 -1.25
CA CYS A 2 -1.63 10.47 -1.59
C CYS A 2 -1.71 11.44 -0.41
N ASP A 3 -1.22 12.68 -0.59
CA ASP A 3 -1.21 13.69 0.49
C ASP A 3 -2.62 14.15 0.87
N THR A 4 -3.52 14.29 -0.11
CA THR A 4 -4.90 14.76 0.11
C THR A 4 -5.66 13.91 1.13
N CYS A 5 -5.51 12.58 1.04
CA CYS A 5 -6.18 11.64 1.93
C CYS A 5 -5.25 10.97 2.95
N ARG A 6 -3.96 11.34 2.98
CA ARG A 6 -2.91 10.73 3.82
C ARG A 6 -2.92 9.20 3.80
N GLY A 7 -3.09 8.62 2.61
CA GLY A 7 -3.08 7.15 2.44
C GLY A 7 -4.40 6.43 2.74
N THR A 8 -5.44 7.12 3.25
CA THR A 8 -6.72 6.47 3.59
C THR A 8 -7.55 6.09 2.36
N GLY A 9 -7.35 6.78 1.24
CA GLY A 9 -8.16 6.64 0.03
C GLY A 9 -9.53 7.30 0.11
N ALA A 10 -9.95 7.80 1.28
CA ALA A 10 -11.23 8.48 1.45
C ALA A 10 -11.14 9.99 1.16
N ALA A 11 -12.25 10.61 0.75
CA ALA A 11 -12.33 12.05 0.55
C ALA A 11 -12.03 12.82 1.85
N THR A 12 -11.52 14.04 1.72
CA THR A 12 -11.18 14.89 2.87
C THR A 12 -12.38 15.09 3.79
N GLY A 13 -12.20 14.88 5.10
CA GLY A 13 -13.28 14.95 6.09
C GLY A 13 -14.12 13.67 6.21
N THR A 14 -13.93 12.69 5.32
CA THR A 14 -14.55 11.37 5.43
C THR A 14 -13.51 10.32 5.84
N GLN A 15 -13.97 9.16 6.30
CA GLN A 15 -13.11 8.06 6.73
C GLN A 15 -13.59 6.74 6.11
N PRO A 16 -12.68 5.78 5.85
CA PRO A 16 -13.09 4.43 5.50
C PRO A 16 -13.95 3.81 6.60
N GLU A 17 -15.06 3.19 6.22
CA GLU A 17 -15.97 2.52 7.15
C GLU A 17 -15.61 1.05 7.28
N THR A 18 -15.82 0.47 8.47
CA THR A 18 -15.67 -0.97 8.67
C THR A 18 -16.60 -1.75 7.73
N CYS A 19 -16.05 -2.75 7.03
CA CYS A 19 -16.81 -3.57 6.11
C CYS A 19 -17.79 -4.46 6.87
N GLN A 20 -19.09 -4.17 6.76
CA GLN A 20 -20.15 -4.88 7.48
C GLN A 20 -20.21 -6.37 7.13
N ALA A 21 -19.93 -6.77 5.88
CA ALA A 21 -19.97 -8.19 5.50
C ALA A 21 -18.90 -9.06 6.18
N CYS A 22 -17.79 -8.48 6.64
CA CYS A 22 -16.71 -9.24 7.32
C CYS A 22 -16.38 -8.71 8.71
N GLY A 23 -17.10 -7.71 9.21
CA GLY A 23 -16.83 -7.08 10.51
C GLY A 23 -15.42 -6.52 10.65
N GLY A 24 -14.78 -6.10 9.54
CA GLY A 24 -13.39 -5.62 9.58
C GLY A 24 -12.32 -6.69 9.31
N ALA A 25 -12.67 -7.97 9.29
CA ALA A 25 -11.70 -9.06 9.19
C ALA A 25 -11.04 -9.21 7.81
N GLY A 26 -11.58 -8.58 6.76
CA GLY A 26 -11.11 -8.75 5.38
C GLY A 26 -11.45 -10.11 4.76
N GLN A 27 -11.92 -11.07 5.55
CA GLN A 27 -12.32 -12.40 5.12
C GLN A 27 -13.65 -12.82 5.75
N VAL A 28 -14.39 -13.68 5.05
CA VAL A 28 -15.64 -14.29 5.49
C VAL A 28 -15.40 -15.78 5.73
N ARG A 29 -15.95 -16.31 6.82
CA ARG A 29 -15.84 -17.74 7.17
C ARG A 29 -17.10 -18.47 6.71
N TYR A 30 -16.92 -19.53 5.94
CA TYR A 30 -17.97 -20.45 5.55
C TYR A 30 -17.80 -21.74 6.34
N GLN A 31 -18.82 -22.08 7.14
CA GLN A 31 -18.83 -23.29 7.96
C GLN A 31 -19.88 -24.25 7.39
N GLN A 32 -19.45 -25.45 7.03
CA GLN A 32 -20.33 -26.55 6.63
C GLN A 32 -19.94 -27.78 7.44
N GLY A 33 -20.73 -28.09 8.46
CA GLY A 33 -20.41 -29.14 9.43
C GLY A 33 -19.07 -28.87 10.11
N PHE A 34 -18.16 -29.82 10.03
CA PHE A 34 -16.82 -29.76 10.63
C PHE A 34 -15.78 -29.02 9.77
N PHE A 35 -16.11 -28.66 8.53
CA PHE A 35 -15.21 -27.88 7.68
C PHE A 35 -15.49 -26.37 7.83
N SER A 36 -14.43 -25.60 8.05
CA SER A 36 -14.46 -24.14 8.09
C SER A 36 -13.43 -23.58 7.11
N VAL A 37 -13.90 -22.86 6.09
CA VAL A 37 -13.03 -22.26 5.06
C VAL A 37 -13.16 -20.74 5.13
N SER A 38 -12.03 -20.05 5.15
CA SER A 38 -11.98 -18.59 5.05
C SER A 38 -11.80 -18.19 3.59
N ARG A 39 -12.63 -17.27 3.10
CA ARG A 39 -12.51 -16.67 1.77
C ARG A 39 -12.35 -15.16 1.91
N THR A 40 -11.60 -14.54 1.01
CA THR A 40 -11.51 -13.07 0.95
C THR A 40 -12.90 -12.45 0.83
N CYS A 41 -13.17 -11.42 1.62
CA CYS A 41 -14.45 -10.73 1.58
C CYS A 41 -14.59 -10.02 0.23
N GLY A 42 -15.61 -10.36 -0.57
CA GLY A 42 -15.83 -9.75 -1.89
C GLY A 42 -16.18 -8.27 -1.82
N GLN A 43 -16.80 -7.80 -0.73
CA GLN A 43 -17.25 -6.41 -0.59
C GLN A 43 -16.08 -5.44 -0.37
N CYS A 44 -15.10 -5.79 0.47
CA CYS A 44 -13.90 -4.97 0.71
C CYS A 44 -12.64 -5.49 0.02
N ARG A 45 -12.74 -6.61 -0.72
CA ARG A 45 -11.61 -7.30 -1.40
C ARG A 45 -10.42 -7.56 -0.48
N GLY A 46 -10.68 -7.90 0.78
CA GLY A 46 -9.62 -8.14 1.76
C GLY A 46 -9.22 -6.94 2.61
N ALA A 47 -9.64 -5.72 2.26
CA ALA A 47 -9.21 -4.51 2.97
C ALA A 47 -9.80 -4.36 4.37
N GLY A 48 -10.87 -5.09 4.72
CA GLY A 48 -11.59 -4.95 6.00
C GLY A 48 -12.42 -3.65 6.13
N ARG A 49 -12.21 -2.69 5.23
CA ARG A 49 -12.89 -1.40 5.19
C ARG A 49 -13.41 -1.10 3.79
N VAL A 50 -14.43 -0.25 3.71
CA VAL A 50 -15.03 0.22 2.46
C VAL A 50 -14.95 1.74 2.42
N ILE A 51 -14.52 2.26 1.27
CA ILE A 51 -14.47 3.70 1.02
C ILE A 51 -15.78 4.10 0.33
N ARG A 52 -16.68 4.77 1.04
CA ARG A 52 -17.95 5.27 0.48
C ARG A 52 -17.73 6.44 -0.46
N THR A 53 -16.91 7.38 0.00
CA THR A 53 -16.59 8.60 -0.74
C THR A 53 -15.10 8.56 -1.09
N PRO A 54 -14.73 8.15 -2.32
CA PRO A 54 -13.33 8.04 -2.71
C PRO A 54 -12.66 9.42 -2.79
N CYS A 55 -11.38 9.48 -2.42
CA CYS A 55 -10.54 10.65 -2.61
C CYS A 55 -10.45 10.99 -4.10
N GLU A 56 -10.71 12.24 -4.46
CA GLU A 56 -10.70 12.70 -5.86
C GLU A 56 -9.31 12.55 -6.50
N THR A 57 -8.25 12.86 -5.74
CA THR A 57 -6.87 12.83 -6.23
C THR A 57 -6.37 11.42 -6.55
N CYS A 58 -6.69 10.43 -5.72
CA CYS A 58 -6.19 9.06 -5.88
C CYS A 58 -7.26 8.02 -6.26
N LYS A 59 -8.52 8.46 -6.44
CA LYS A 59 -9.67 7.62 -6.79
C LYS A 59 -9.84 6.40 -5.88
N GLY A 60 -9.57 6.56 -4.59
CA GLY A 60 -9.66 5.46 -3.59
C GLY A 60 -8.38 4.65 -3.39
N ALA A 61 -7.33 4.88 -4.18
CA ALA A 61 -6.11 4.06 -4.12
C ALA A 61 -5.21 4.34 -2.90
N GLY A 62 -5.34 5.51 -2.25
CA GLY A 62 -4.47 5.95 -1.14
C GLY A 62 -3.05 6.35 -1.57
N ARG A 63 -2.70 6.16 -2.85
CA ARG A 63 -1.41 6.53 -3.43
C ARG A 63 -1.60 7.19 -4.79
N VAL A 64 -0.63 8.03 -5.14
CA VAL A 64 -0.50 8.64 -6.46
C VAL A 64 0.93 8.48 -6.90
N GLU A 65 1.12 8.30 -8.20
CA GLU A 65 2.43 8.28 -8.83
C GLU A 65 3.02 9.70 -8.81
N ARG A 66 4.31 9.80 -8.50
CA ARG A 66 5.04 11.06 -8.43
C ARG A 66 6.48 10.85 -8.85
N GLU A 67 7.01 11.81 -9.59
CA GLU A 67 8.44 11.90 -9.82
C GLU A 67 9.13 12.45 -8.56
N LYS A 68 10.20 11.80 -8.14
CA LYS A 68 11.06 12.23 -7.03
C LYS A 68 12.51 12.22 -7.51
N GLN A 69 13.17 13.36 -7.41
CA GLN A 69 14.61 13.45 -7.63
C GLN A 69 15.35 13.05 -6.35
N MET A 70 16.40 12.24 -6.49
CA MET A 70 17.24 11.78 -5.39
C MET A 70 18.71 11.93 -5.73
N GLU A 71 19.47 12.48 -4.79
CA GLU A 71 20.93 12.52 -4.85
C GLU A 71 21.49 11.25 -4.20
N VAL A 72 22.31 10.52 -4.96
CA VAL A 72 22.89 9.25 -4.53
C VAL A 72 24.40 9.38 -4.50
N LYS A 73 25.00 9.23 -3.31
CA LYS A 73 26.46 9.23 -3.16
C LYS A 73 27.01 7.84 -3.42
N ILE A 74 27.80 7.70 -4.47
CA ILE A 74 28.48 6.46 -4.82
C ILE A 74 29.87 6.47 -4.15
N PRO A 75 30.14 5.57 -3.17
CA PRO A 75 31.45 5.51 -2.53
C PRO A 75 32.51 5.01 -3.51
N ALA A 76 33.77 5.43 -3.30
CA ALA A 76 34.89 4.95 -4.09
C ALA A 76 35.11 3.44 -3.85
N GLY A 77 35.53 2.72 -4.89
CA GLY A 77 35.82 1.28 -4.82
C GLY A 77 34.62 0.36 -5.05
N VAL A 78 33.51 0.86 -5.57
CA VAL A 78 32.39 0.01 -6.02
C VAL A 78 32.71 -0.68 -7.35
N GLU A 79 32.31 -1.94 -7.48
CA GLU A 79 32.45 -2.73 -8.71
C GLU A 79 31.10 -2.88 -9.42
N THR A 80 31.12 -3.26 -10.70
CA THR A 80 29.90 -3.60 -11.46
C THR A 80 29.12 -4.70 -10.75
N GLY A 81 27.82 -4.47 -10.52
CA GLY A 81 26.95 -5.37 -9.76
C GLY A 81 26.84 -5.02 -8.26
N SER A 82 27.58 -4.02 -7.78
CA SER A 82 27.39 -3.48 -6.42
C SER A 82 25.96 -2.97 -6.23
N ARG A 83 25.37 -3.28 -5.06
CA ARG A 83 23.99 -2.93 -4.72
C ARG A 83 23.97 -1.90 -3.61
N LEU A 84 23.52 -0.69 -3.93
CA LEU A 84 23.29 0.36 -2.93
C LEU A 84 21.82 0.39 -2.53
N ARG A 85 21.54 0.28 -1.23
CA ARG A 85 20.17 0.36 -0.67
C ARG A 85 19.90 1.76 -0.12
N LEU A 86 18.87 2.39 -0.64
CA LEU A 86 18.30 3.64 -0.13
C LEU A 86 17.04 3.29 0.65
N ALA A 87 17.14 3.33 1.98
CA ALA A 87 16.08 2.85 2.86
C ALA A 87 14.87 3.80 2.86
N GLY A 88 13.66 3.26 2.72
CA GLY A 88 12.41 4.05 2.71
C GLY A 88 12.20 4.90 1.46
N GLU A 89 13.08 4.78 0.46
CA GLU A 89 13.05 5.54 -0.79
C GLU A 89 12.38 4.78 -1.95
N GLY A 90 11.80 3.61 -1.66
CA GLY A 90 10.99 2.85 -2.60
C GLY A 90 9.53 3.29 -2.64
N GLU A 91 8.72 2.48 -3.31
CA GLU A 91 7.30 2.75 -3.52
C GLU A 91 6.51 2.87 -2.21
N ALA A 92 5.45 3.68 -2.24
CA ALA A 92 4.56 3.84 -1.09
C ALA A 92 3.86 2.52 -0.73
N GLY A 93 3.91 2.16 0.55
CA GLY A 93 3.26 0.96 1.06
C GLY A 93 1.74 0.97 0.87
N ALA A 94 1.18 -0.21 0.65
CA ALA A 94 -0.26 -0.39 0.55
C ALA A 94 -0.93 -0.21 1.93
N GLN A 95 -2.14 0.33 1.94
CA GLN A 95 -3.02 0.40 3.12
C GLN A 95 -2.44 1.12 4.36
N GLY A 96 -1.44 2.00 4.18
CA GLY A 96 -0.76 2.68 5.29
C GLY A 96 0.50 1.96 5.77
N GLY A 97 0.95 0.92 5.07
CA GLY A 97 2.28 0.34 5.27
C GLY A 97 3.40 1.34 4.94
N PRO A 98 4.61 1.14 5.51
CA PRO A 98 5.76 1.99 5.22
C PRO A 98 6.17 1.91 3.75
N ALA A 99 6.95 2.89 3.29
CA ALA A 99 7.58 2.83 1.98
C ALA A 99 8.58 1.66 1.90
N GLY A 100 8.75 1.11 0.70
CA GLY A 100 9.80 0.14 0.42
C GLY A 100 11.19 0.78 0.35
N ASP A 101 12.18 -0.01 -0.07
CA ASP A 101 13.53 0.47 -0.31
C ASP A 101 13.81 0.58 -1.81
N LEU A 102 14.65 1.53 -2.19
CA LEU A 102 15.18 1.64 -3.54
C LEU A 102 16.56 0.97 -3.60
N TYR A 103 16.72 0.04 -4.53
CA TYR A 103 18.01 -0.60 -4.82
C TYR A 103 18.57 -0.05 -6.12
N VAL A 104 19.77 0.49 -6.05
CA VAL A 104 20.54 0.94 -7.22
C VAL A 104 21.62 -0.11 -7.51
N VAL A 105 21.62 -0.64 -8.73
CA VAL A 105 22.65 -1.56 -9.23
C VAL A 105 23.60 -0.77 -10.12
N ILE A 106 24.87 -0.79 -9.77
CA ILE A 106 25.89 0.01 -10.46
C ILE A 106 26.45 -0.80 -11.63
N HIS A 107 26.49 -0.17 -12.80
CA HIS A 107 27.14 -0.68 -14.01
C HIS A 107 28.21 0.32 -14.45
N VAL A 108 29.45 -0.16 -14.53
CA VAL A 108 30.64 0.60 -15.00
C VAL A 108 31.10 0.03 -16.32
#